data_AF-A0A955QH59-F1
#
_entry.id   AF-A0A955QH59-F1
#
_cell.length_a   1.000
_cell.length_b   1.000
_cell.length_c   1.000
_cell.angle_alpha   90.00
_cell.angle_beta   90.00
_cell.angle_gamma   90.00
#
_symmetry.space_group_name_H-M   'P 1'
#
loop_
_entity.id
_entity.type
_entity.pdbx_description
1 polymer ?
#
loop_
_entity_poly.entity_id
_entity_poly.type
_entity_poly.pdbx_seq_one_letter_code
_entity_poly.pdbx_strand_id
1 'polypeptide(L)'
;IDATQERMEHNISEFGRQLYQGGVGLFYYAGHGVQVDGENYLIPVGANIQSESDVRYKAVNIGQVLGKMGEARNGLNIVILDACRDNPFAKRFRSASRGLAIVSSSAVKGTFIAYATSPGKVASDGEDRNGLYTKQLL
;
A
#
# COMPACT_ATOMS: atom_id res chain seq x y z
N ILE A 1 9.36 -6.08 -8.52
CA ILE A 1 10.68 -5.56 -8.14
C ILE A 1 10.72 -5.58 -6.63
N ASP A 2 11.68 -6.29 -6.06
CA ASP A 2 11.92 -6.27 -4.63
C ASP A 2 12.60 -4.95 -4.27
N ALA A 3 11.98 -4.15 -3.40
CA ALA A 3 12.41 -2.78 -3.13
C ALA A 3 12.64 -2.55 -1.63
N THR A 4 13.81 -2.02 -1.30
CA THR A 4 14.15 -1.49 0.03
C THR A 4 13.34 -0.21 0.32
N GLN A 5 13.27 0.23 1.58
CA GLN A 5 12.54 1.44 1.97
C GLN A 5 12.94 2.67 1.14
N GLU A 6 14.24 2.95 1.08
CA GLU A 6 14.79 4.08 0.32
C GLU A 6 14.37 4.02 -1.16
N ARG A 7 14.45 2.83 -1.76
CA ARG A 7 14.05 2.64 -3.16
C ARG A 7 12.55 2.87 -3.37
N MET A 8 11.70 2.44 -2.44
CA MET A 8 10.27 2.70 -2.51
C MET A 8 9.98 4.20 -2.40
N GLU A 9 10.55 4.90 -1.42
CA GLU A 9 10.39 6.34 -1.23
C GLU A 9 10.88 7.13 -2.45
N HIS A 10 12.04 6.75 -3.00
CA HIS A 10 12.56 7.32 -4.24
C HIS A 10 11.60 7.12 -5.41
N ASN A 11 11.10 5.89 -5.63
CA ASN A 11 10.16 5.60 -6.70
C ASN A 11 8.83 6.37 -6.53
N ILE A 12 8.36 6.59 -5.30
CA ILE A 12 7.15 7.40 -5.01
C ILE A 12 7.38 8.87 -5.34
N SER A 13 8.58 9.38 -5.02
CA SER A 13 8.98 10.75 -5.38
C SER A 13 9.01 10.93 -6.90
N GLU A 14 9.65 10.00 -7.62
CA GLU A 14 9.69 9.99 -9.09
C GLU A 14 8.29 9.86 -9.70
N PHE A 15 7.47 8.96 -9.18
CA PHE A 15 6.07 8.82 -9.57
C PHE A 15 5.35 10.17 -9.45
N GLY A 16 5.47 10.87 -8.32
CA GLY A 16 4.86 12.18 -8.12
C GLY A 16 5.33 13.25 -9.10
N ARG A 17 6.60 13.20 -9.54
CA ARG A 17 7.14 14.13 -10.55
C ARG A 17 6.60 13.88 -11.96
N GLN A 18 6.22 12.64 -12.25
CA GLN A 18 5.64 12.26 -13.55
C GLN A 18 4.14 12.53 -13.63
N LEU A 19 3.47 12.74 -12.50
CA LEU A 19 2.08 13.14 -12.47
C LEU A 19 1.91 14.58 -12.98
N TYR A 20 0.81 14.83 -13.66
CA TYR A 20 0.46 16.16 -14.17
C TYR A 20 -1.04 16.40 -14.05
N GLN A 21 -1.41 17.67 -13.92
CA GLN A 21 -2.79 18.08 -13.71
C GLN A 21 -3.72 17.56 -14.80
N GLY A 22 -4.84 16.96 -14.38
CA GLY A 22 -5.82 16.37 -15.29
C GLY A 22 -5.45 14.99 -15.86
N GLY A 23 -4.27 14.46 -15.53
CA GLY A 23 -3.85 13.10 -15.89
C GLY A 23 -4.53 12.00 -15.07
N VAL A 24 -4.11 10.76 -15.32
CA VAL A 24 -4.49 9.57 -14.55
C VAL A 24 -3.27 9.06 -13.79
N GLY A 25 -3.33 9.04 -12.46
CA GLY A 25 -2.30 8.42 -11.62
C GLY A 25 -2.68 6.98 -11.32
N LEU A 26 -1.84 6.01 -11.69
CA LEU A 26 -2.00 4.61 -11.31
C LEU A 26 -0.84 4.19 -10.40
N PHE A 27 -1.17 3.74 -9.19
CA PHE A 27 -0.24 3.09 -8.29
C PHE A 27 -0.68 1.65 -8.05
N TYR A 28 0.25 0.71 -8.23
CA TYR A 28 0.03 -0.70 -7.96
C TYR A 28 1.12 -1.19 -7.01
N TYR A 29 0.73 -1.90 -5.97
CA TYR A 29 1.63 -2.56 -5.03
C TYR A 29 1.19 -4.00 -4.79
N ALA A 30 2.16 -4.91 -4.83
CA ALA A 30 1.99 -6.29 -4.42
C ALA A 30 3.06 -6.67 -3.40
N GLY A 31 2.66 -7.30 -2.29
CA GLY A 31 3.59 -7.69 -1.22
C GLY A 31 2.96 -7.66 0.18
N HIS A 32 3.77 -7.51 1.23
CA HIS A 32 3.26 -7.43 2.60
C HIS A 32 2.80 -6.01 2.95
N GLY A 33 1.64 -5.90 3.59
CA GLY A 33 1.12 -4.62 4.08
C GLY A 33 0.51 -4.77 5.47
N VAL A 34 0.65 -3.73 6.30
CA VAL A 34 0.12 -3.70 7.66
C VAL A 34 -0.63 -2.40 7.94
N GLN A 35 -1.57 -2.46 8.87
CA GLN A 35 -2.22 -1.29 9.43
C GLN A 35 -1.68 -1.03 10.84
N VAL A 36 -1.37 0.23 11.12
CA VAL A 36 -1.06 0.72 12.47
C VAL A 36 -1.77 2.05 12.67
N ASP A 37 -2.58 2.15 13.73
CA ASP A 37 -3.31 3.37 14.12
C ASP A 37 -4.12 4.02 12.99
N GLY A 38 -4.85 3.19 12.22
CA GLY A 38 -5.70 3.68 11.13
C GLY A 38 -4.97 3.98 9.82
N GLU A 39 -3.65 3.86 9.80
CA GLU A 39 -2.81 4.14 8.64
C GLU A 39 -2.25 2.86 8.02
N ASN A 40 -2.04 2.89 6.72
CA ASN A 40 -1.56 1.74 5.93
C ASN A 40 -0.09 1.88 5.56
N TYR A 41 0.66 0.81 5.79
CA TYR A 41 2.09 0.76 5.53
C TYR A 41 2.43 -0.41 4.61
N LEU A 42 3.27 -0.13 3.62
CA LEU A 42 3.86 -1.09 2.69
C LEU A 42 5.20 -1.55 3.26
N ILE A 43 5.41 -2.86 3.37
CA ILE A 43 6.62 -3.43 3.99
C ILE A 43 7.72 -3.62 2.93
N PRO A 44 8.86 -2.92 3.03
CA PRO A 44 9.98 -3.08 2.12
C PRO A 44 10.70 -4.41 2.32
N VAL A 45 11.41 -4.88 1.31
CA VAL A 45 12.26 -6.06 1.47
C VAL A 45 13.42 -5.78 2.42
N GLY A 46 13.76 -6.75 3.26
CA GLY A 46 14.81 -6.63 4.28
C GLY A 46 14.41 -5.82 5.52
N ALA A 47 13.18 -5.32 5.61
CA ALA A 47 12.72 -4.62 6.82
C ALA A 47 12.60 -5.58 8.01
N ASN A 48 13.41 -5.36 9.05
CA ASN A 48 13.31 -6.08 10.33
C ASN A 48 12.37 -5.34 11.27
N ILE A 49 11.09 -5.75 11.25
CA ILE A 49 10.02 -5.19 12.07
C ILE A 49 9.81 -6.09 13.30
N GLN A 50 9.95 -5.50 14.49
CA GLN A 50 9.80 -6.19 15.77
C GLN A 50 8.73 -5.55 16.66
N SER A 51 8.48 -4.25 16.48
CA SER A 51 7.50 -3.44 17.23
C SER A 51 6.53 -2.67 16.30
N GLU A 52 5.40 -2.15 16.82
CA GLU A 52 4.53 -1.27 16.03
C GLU A 52 5.22 0.06 15.70
N SER A 53 6.10 0.51 16.60
CA SER A 53 6.96 1.66 16.34
C SER A 53 7.90 1.43 15.16
N ASP A 54 8.46 0.21 15.01
CA ASP A 54 9.29 -0.13 13.86
C ASP A 54 8.55 0.05 12.54
N VAL A 55 7.25 -0.26 12.48
CA VAL A 55 6.45 -0.07 11.26
C VAL A 55 6.49 1.39 10.82
N ARG A 56 6.35 2.33 11.77
CA ARG A 56 6.34 3.77 11.46
C ARG A 56 7.67 4.28 10.91
N TYR A 57 8.79 3.65 11.28
CA TYR A 57 10.12 4.09 10.89
C TYR A 57 10.74 3.29 9.73
N LYS A 58 10.39 2.01 9.59
CA LYS A 58 11.02 1.06 8.66
C LYS A 58 10.12 0.65 7.50
N ALA A 59 8.85 1.07 7.50
CA ALA A 59 7.90 0.81 6.42
C ALA A 59 7.45 2.11 5.74
N VAL A 60 6.81 2.00 4.59
CA VAL A 60 6.40 3.16 3.77
C VAL A 60 4.91 3.40 3.91
N ASN A 61 4.52 4.57 4.42
CA ASN A 61 3.12 4.94 4.58
C ASN A 61 2.47 5.24 3.21
N ILE A 62 1.32 4.63 2.92
CA ILE A 62 0.62 4.82 1.64
C ILE A 62 0.12 6.25 1.42
N GLY A 63 -0.12 6.99 2.50
CA GLY A 63 -0.45 8.42 2.49
C GLY A 63 0.58 9.25 1.73
N GLN A 64 1.84 8.80 1.63
CA GLN A 64 2.83 9.47 0.78
C GLN A 64 2.43 9.41 -0.70
N VAL A 65 1.95 8.26 -1.18
CA VAL A 65 1.47 8.09 -2.58
C VAL A 65 0.25 8.96 -2.84
N LEU A 66 -0.72 8.90 -1.92
CA LEU A 66 -1.96 9.67 -2.01
C LEU A 66 -1.69 11.17 -1.95
N GLY A 67 -0.74 11.61 -1.12
CA GLY A 67 -0.27 12.99 -1.06
C GLY A 67 0.26 13.46 -2.40
N LYS A 68 1.15 12.68 -3.05
CA LYS A 68 1.67 13.00 -4.39
C LYS A 68 0.57 13.08 -5.44
N MET A 69 -0.38 12.15 -5.40
CA MET A 69 -1.57 12.16 -6.28
C MET A 69 -2.46 13.38 -6.06
N GLY A 70 -2.63 13.82 -4.81
CA GLY A 70 -3.39 15.01 -4.45
C GLY A 70 -2.70 16.32 -4.88
N GLU A 71 -1.38 16.42 -4.65
CA GLU A 71 -0.55 17.56 -5.07
C GLU A 71 -0.61 17.77 -6.58
N ALA A 72 -0.55 16.69 -7.37
CA ALA A 72 -0.57 16.74 -8.82
C ALA A 72 -1.93 17.15 -9.42
N ARG A 73 -3.03 17.12 -8.65
CA ARG A 73 -4.40 17.40 -9.11
C ARG A 73 -4.78 16.59 -10.35
N ASN A 74 -4.50 15.29 -10.30
CA ASN A 74 -4.94 14.34 -11.33
C ASN A 74 -6.47 14.37 -11.46
N GLY A 75 -6.98 14.09 -12.66
CA GLY A 75 -8.42 13.92 -12.89
C GLY A 75 -8.95 12.60 -12.30
N LEU A 76 -8.10 11.57 -12.25
CA LEU A 76 -8.39 10.26 -11.69
C LEU A 76 -7.14 9.67 -11.03
N ASN A 77 -7.31 9.09 -9.84
CA ASN A 77 -6.28 8.35 -9.11
C ASN A 77 -6.76 6.92 -8.89
N ILE A 78 -5.94 5.95 -9.26
CA ILE A 78 -6.22 4.53 -9.08
C ILE A 78 -5.10 3.95 -8.21
N VAL A 79 -5.47 3.39 -7.07
CA VAL A 79 -4.53 2.74 -6.15
C VAL A 79 -4.96 1.30 -5.99
N ILE A 80 -4.09 0.37 -6.38
CA ILE A 80 -4.34 -1.07 -6.32
C ILE A 80 -3.37 -1.68 -5.32
N LEU A 81 -3.92 -2.32 -4.29
CA LEU A 81 -3.15 -2.96 -3.22
C LEU A 81 -3.41 -4.47 -3.24
N ASP A 82 -2.54 -5.17 -3.96
CA ASP A 82 -2.44 -6.63 -3.95
C ASP A 82 -1.53 -7.11 -2.81
N ALA A 83 -1.88 -6.67 -1.60
CA ALA A 83 -1.09 -6.94 -0.42
C ALA A 83 -1.76 -7.96 0.50
N CYS A 84 -1.00 -9.01 0.85
CA CYS A 84 -1.38 -9.91 1.92
C CYS A 84 -1.38 -9.17 3.24
N ARG A 85 -2.55 -9.20 3.88
CA ARG A 85 -2.86 -8.62 5.19
C ARG A 85 -2.59 -9.59 6.35
N ASP A 86 -1.97 -10.74 6.07
CA ASP A 86 -1.36 -11.55 7.12
C ASP A 86 -0.16 -10.77 7.63
N ASN A 87 -0.40 -10.00 8.69
CA ASN A 87 0.66 -9.33 9.40
C ASN A 87 1.59 -10.44 9.95
N PRO A 88 2.82 -10.60 9.42
CA PRO A 88 3.74 -11.67 9.87
C PRO A 88 4.07 -11.52 11.36
N PHE A 89 3.78 -10.35 11.91
CA PHE A 89 4.03 -9.94 13.27
C PHE A 89 2.73 -9.85 14.09
N ALA A 90 1.58 -10.28 13.58
CA ALA A 90 0.29 -10.25 14.29
C ALA A 90 0.34 -10.99 15.65
N LYS A 91 1.20 -12.01 15.77
CA LYS A 91 1.43 -12.72 17.05
C LYS A 91 2.19 -11.86 18.08
N ARG A 92 2.94 -10.85 17.63
CA ARG A 92 3.72 -9.91 18.46
C ARG A 92 2.97 -8.60 18.72
N PHE A 93 2.04 -8.23 17.84
CA PHE A 93 1.21 -7.03 17.95
C PHE A 93 -0.15 -7.35 18.54
N ARG A 94 -0.32 -7.08 19.85
CA ARG A 94 -1.61 -7.26 20.54
C ARG A 94 -2.72 -6.32 20.01
N SER A 95 -2.37 -5.25 19.29
CA SER A 95 -3.28 -4.19 18.81
C SER A 95 -3.36 -4.05 17.29
N ALA A 96 -2.58 -4.80 16.51
CA ALA A 96 -2.65 -4.69 15.05
C ALA A 96 -3.95 -5.31 14.53
N SER A 97 -4.88 -4.45 14.11
CA SER A 97 -6.06 -4.82 13.34
C SER A 97 -5.64 -5.67 12.14
N ARG A 98 -6.41 -6.72 11.84
CA ARG A 98 -6.08 -7.62 10.72
C ARG A 98 -6.21 -6.84 9.41
N GLY A 99 -5.08 -6.57 8.76
CA GLY A 99 -4.99 -5.93 7.46
C GLY A 99 -5.17 -4.42 7.39
N LEU A 100 -5.05 -3.85 6.18
CA LEU A 100 -5.16 -2.41 5.85
C LEU A 100 -6.46 -1.69 6.32
N ALA A 101 -6.34 -0.47 6.84
CA ALA A 101 -7.45 0.44 7.01
C ALA A 101 -8.12 0.79 5.68
N ILE A 102 -9.42 1.12 5.72
CA ILE A 102 -10.05 1.86 4.63
C ILE A 102 -9.39 3.24 4.61
N VAL A 103 -8.69 3.54 3.52
CA VAL A 103 -8.17 4.89 3.32
C VAL A 103 -9.38 5.79 3.03
N SER A 104 -9.59 6.81 3.85
CA SER A 104 -10.63 7.79 3.57
C SER A 104 -10.27 8.58 2.32
N SER A 105 -10.93 8.28 1.21
CA SER A 105 -10.78 8.97 -0.08
C SER A 105 -11.23 10.44 -0.04
N SER A 106 -11.80 10.89 1.09
CA SER A 106 -12.13 12.29 1.34
C SER A 106 -10.91 13.23 1.29
N ALA A 107 -9.69 12.71 1.41
CA ALA A 107 -8.46 13.51 1.31
C ALA A 107 -8.10 13.90 -0.14
N VAL A 108 -8.49 13.11 -1.15
CA VAL A 108 -8.15 13.36 -2.57
C VAL A 108 -9.32 12.98 -3.47
N LYS A 109 -9.94 13.99 -4.10
CA LYS A 109 -11.04 13.80 -5.04
C LYS A 109 -10.62 12.92 -6.23
N GLY A 110 -11.56 12.15 -6.76
CA GLY A 110 -11.33 11.29 -7.92
C GLY A 110 -10.43 10.08 -7.64
N THR A 111 -10.40 9.58 -6.40
CA THR A 111 -9.56 8.43 -6.03
C THR A 111 -10.39 7.15 -5.93
N PHE A 112 -9.97 6.13 -6.68
CA PHE A 112 -10.44 4.76 -6.59
C PHE A 112 -9.35 3.90 -5.94
N ILE A 113 -9.71 3.18 -4.87
CA ILE A 113 -8.79 2.29 -4.17
C ILE A 113 -9.34 0.88 -4.22
N ALA A 114 -8.60 -0.02 -4.84
CA ALA A 114 -8.91 -1.44 -4.91
C ALA A 114 -8.01 -2.24 -3.97
N TYR A 115 -8.61 -3.17 -3.25
CA TYR A 115 -7.92 -4.07 -2.34
C TYR A 115 -8.12 -5.51 -2.83
N ALA A 116 -7.05 -6.31 -2.81
CA ALA A 116 -7.09 -7.72 -3.22
C ALA A 116 -7.90 -8.64 -2.30
N THR A 117 -8.25 -8.17 -1.10
CA THR A 117 -9.04 -8.92 -0.13
C THR A 117 -9.87 -7.96 0.71
N SER A 118 -10.94 -8.46 1.35
CA SER A 118 -11.81 -7.66 2.21
C SER A 118 -11.03 -7.07 3.40
N PRO A 119 -11.46 -5.91 3.94
CA PRO A 119 -10.94 -5.42 5.21
C PRO A 119 -10.98 -6.51 6.29
N GLY A 120 -9.93 -6.70 7.08
CA GLY A 120 -9.90 -7.77 8.09
C GLY A 120 -9.43 -9.14 7.62
N LYS A 121 -9.32 -9.38 6.30
CA LYS A 121 -9.03 -10.71 5.73
C LYS A 121 -7.68 -10.75 5.01
N VAL A 122 -7.13 -11.95 4.89
CA VAL A 122 -5.85 -12.25 4.22
C VAL A 122 -6.12 -12.46 2.72
N ALA A 123 -5.18 -12.08 1.86
CA ALA A 123 -5.25 -12.39 0.43
C ALA A 123 -4.59 -13.77 0.20
N SER A 124 -5.11 -14.56 -0.72
CA SER A 124 -4.50 -15.85 -1.04
C SER A 124 -3.41 -15.62 -2.09
N ASP A 125 -2.17 -15.98 -1.76
CA ASP A 125 -1.03 -15.89 -2.69
C ASP A 125 -1.20 -16.79 -3.93
N GLY A 126 -2.07 -17.82 -3.86
CA GLY A 126 -2.20 -18.81 -4.93
C GLY A 126 -0.92 -19.63 -5.13
N GLU A 127 -0.93 -20.60 -6.05
CA GLU A 127 0.26 -21.37 -6.44
C GLU A 127 0.81 -20.99 -7.82
N ASP A 128 0.24 -19.95 -8.45
CA ASP A 128 0.56 -19.50 -9.80
C ASP A 128 1.55 -18.32 -9.80
N ARG A 129 2.05 -17.94 -11.00
CA ARG A 129 2.95 -16.79 -11.22
C ARG A 129 2.46 -15.45 -10.64
N ASN A 130 1.14 -15.28 -10.51
CA ASN A 130 0.49 -14.08 -9.99
C ASN A 130 -0.38 -14.44 -8.78
N GLY A 131 -0.46 -13.53 -7.80
CA GLY A 131 -1.45 -13.62 -6.72
C GLY A 131 -2.88 -13.66 -7.26
N LEU A 132 -3.82 -14.22 -6.49
CA LEU A 132 -5.20 -14.48 -6.96
C LEU A 132 -5.87 -13.22 -7.53
N TYR A 133 -5.62 -12.05 -6.93
CA TYR A 133 -6.18 -10.79 -7.40
C TYR A 133 -5.57 -10.35 -8.72
N THR A 134 -4.24 -10.32 -8.84
CA THR A 134 -3.56 -9.98 -10.09
C THR A 134 -3.91 -10.94 -11.23
N LYS A 135 -4.17 -12.21 -10.92
CA LYS A 135 -4.67 -13.18 -11.91
C LYS A 135 -6.06 -12.83 -12.47
N GLN A 136 -6.94 -12.23 -11.68
CA GLN A 136 -8.28 -11.85 -12.13
C GLN A 136 -8.35 -10.42 -12.70
N LEU A 137 -7.34 -9.58 -12.41
CA LEU A 137 -7.23 -8.22 -12.95
C LEU A 137 -6.69 -8.21 -14.39
N LEU A 138 -5.82 -9.16 -14.73
CA LEU A 138 -5.22 -9.35 -16.06
C LEU A 138 -6.09 -10.23 -16.96
#